data_AF-A0A6I3UU27-F1
#
_entry.id   AF-A0A6I3UU27-F1
#
_cell.length_a   1.000
_cell.length_b   1.000
_cell.length_c   1.000
_cell.angle_alpha   90.00
_cell.angle_beta   90.00
_cell.angle_gamma   90.00
#
_symmetry.space_group_name_H-M   'P 1'
#
loop_
_entity.id
_entity.type
_entity.pdbx_description
1 polymer ?
#
loop_
_entity_poly.entity_id
_entity_poly.type
_entity_poly.pdbx_seq_one_letter_code
_entity_poly.pdbx_strand_id
1 'polypeptide(L)'
;IYPCVDPKMKETLINQTNFYLDINYGPALDDALQEIVRQGNPIYSFESASHFSNGENQVFAVDNVDEMVKSIQNKLSESHR
;
A
#
# COMPACT_ATOMS: atom_id res chain seq x y z
N ILE A 1 -11.10 8.23 -6.46
CA ILE A 1 -10.04 9.26 -6.49
C ILE A 1 -10.48 10.40 -5.57
N TYR A 2 -9.62 10.80 -4.62
CA TYR A 2 -9.91 11.89 -3.69
C TYR A 2 -8.97 13.09 -3.97
N PRO A 3 -9.35 14.04 -4.84
CA PRO A 3 -8.58 15.26 -5.01
C PRO A 3 -8.74 16.17 -3.78
N CYS A 4 -7.66 16.89 -3.40
CA CYS A 4 -7.67 17.87 -2.30
C CYS A 4 -8.12 17.31 -0.93
N VAL A 5 -7.61 16.12 -0.56
CA VAL A 5 -7.91 15.48 0.73
C VAL A 5 -7.48 16.36 1.89
N ASP A 6 -8.41 16.66 2.81
CA ASP A 6 -8.07 17.32 4.07
C ASP A 6 -7.42 16.34 5.07
N PRO A 7 -6.67 16.83 6.08
CA PRO A 7 -5.96 15.97 7.02
C PRO A 7 -6.83 14.96 7.78
N LYS A 8 -8.06 15.31 8.14
CA LYS A 8 -8.97 14.43 8.90
C LYS A 8 -9.50 13.30 8.02
N MET A 9 -9.81 13.62 6.77
CA MET A 9 -10.17 12.60 5.79
C MET A 9 -8.99 11.68 5.49
N LYS A 10 -7.77 12.21 5.40
CA LYS A 10 -6.54 11.42 5.22
C LYS A 10 -6.34 10.41 6.35
N GLU A 11 -6.46 10.84 7.60
CA GLU A 11 -6.37 9.96 8.77
C GLU A 11 -7.45 8.87 8.75
N THR A 12 -8.68 9.23 8.41
CA THR A 12 -9.80 8.28 8.31
C THR A 12 -9.52 7.21 7.26
N LEU A 13 -9.04 7.61 6.08
CA LEU A 13 -8.68 6.68 5.01
C LEU A 13 -7.56 5.73 5.45
N ILE A 14 -6.53 6.25 6.12
CA ILE A 14 -5.42 5.45 6.65
C ILE A 14 -5.94 4.41 7.66
N ASN A 15 -6.74 4.84 8.63
CA ASN A 15 -7.23 3.95 9.69
C ASN A 15 -8.23 2.88 9.21
N GLN A 16 -8.87 3.08 8.06
CA GLN A 16 -9.80 2.13 7.45
C GLN A 16 -9.13 1.20 6.43
N THR A 17 -7.85 1.38 6.17
CA THR A 17 -7.13 0.66 5.13
C THR A 17 -6.64 -0.71 5.64
N ASN A 18 -6.79 -1.74 4.81
CA ASN A 18 -6.26 -3.09 5.09
C ASN A 18 -4.91 -3.38 4.42
N PHE A 19 -4.52 -2.61 3.41
CA PHE A 19 -3.25 -2.73 2.69
C PHE A 19 -2.93 -1.44 1.92
N TYR A 20 -1.64 -1.16 1.70
CA TYR A 20 -1.20 0.00 0.91
C TYR A 20 -0.68 -0.41 -0.46
N LEU A 21 -0.91 0.45 -1.45
CA LEU A 21 -0.49 0.26 -2.83
C LEU A 21 0.48 1.38 -3.27
N ASP A 22 1.78 1.06 -3.35
CA ASP A 22 2.83 1.97 -3.80
C ASP A 22 3.06 1.85 -5.31
N ILE A 23 2.20 2.51 -6.08
CA ILE A 23 2.20 2.50 -7.55
C ILE A 23 2.44 3.89 -8.16
N ASN A 24 2.63 4.90 -7.32
CA ASN A 24 2.80 6.26 -7.79
C ASN A 24 4.22 6.43 -8.33
N TYR A 25 4.35 6.94 -9.56
CA TYR A 25 5.65 7.28 -10.17
C TYR A 25 6.22 8.62 -9.66
N GLY A 26 5.49 9.32 -8.79
CA GLY A 26 5.94 10.55 -8.15
C GLY A 26 6.72 10.30 -6.86
N PRO A 27 7.27 11.36 -6.22
CA PRO A 27 7.95 11.23 -4.94
C PRO A 27 7.06 10.54 -3.89
N ALA A 28 7.69 9.75 -3.01
CA ALA A 28 7.01 9.15 -1.87
C ALA A 28 6.29 10.22 -1.04
N LEU A 29 5.09 9.89 -0.55
CA LEU A 29 4.36 10.76 0.37
C LEU A 29 4.90 10.53 1.80
N ASP A 30 6.07 11.10 2.06
CA ASP A 30 7.01 10.71 3.13
C ASP A 30 6.38 10.47 4.53
N ASP A 31 5.56 11.37 5.05
CA ASP A 31 5.17 11.28 6.48
C ASP A 31 3.99 10.33 6.75
N ALA A 32 3.02 10.27 5.85
CA ALA A 32 1.81 9.47 6.07
C ALA A 32 1.96 8.02 5.64
N LEU A 33 2.86 7.73 4.69
CA LEU A 33 3.21 6.35 4.38
C LEU A 33 3.87 5.68 5.59
N GLN A 34 4.73 6.39 6.33
CA GLN A 34 5.36 5.83 7.52
C GLN A 34 4.36 5.48 8.63
N GLU A 35 3.26 6.23 8.75
CA GLU A 35 2.18 5.87 9.67
C GLU A 35 1.43 4.60 9.25
N ILE A 36 1.16 4.43 7.95
CA ILE A 36 0.52 3.20 7.43
C ILE A 36 1.43 1.99 7.64
N VAL A 37 2.74 2.15 7.38
CA VAL A 37 3.78 1.14 7.66
C VAL A 37 3.76 0.75 9.13
N ARG A 38 3.66 1.73 10.05
CA ARG A 38 3.61 1.48 11.49
C ARG A 38 2.36 0.73 11.96
N GLN A 39 1.28 0.70 11.19
CA GLN A 39 0.07 -0.08 11.52
C GLN A 39 0.23 -1.58 11.21
N GLY A 40 1.34 -2.01 10.59
CA GLY A 40 1.61 -3.41 10.27
C GLY A 40 0.77 -3.94 9.10
N ASN A 41 0.10 -3.05 8.37
CA ASN A 41 -0.65 -3.42 7.18
C ASN A 41 0.32 -3.77 6.03
N PRO A 42 0.02 -4.81 5.23
CA PRO A 42 0.87 -5.20 4.11
C PRO A 42 0.93 -4.09 3.07
N ILE A 43 2.14 -3.92 2.52
CA ILE A 43 2.43 -2.96 1.46
C ILE A 43 2.74 -3.75 0.20
N TYR A 44 2.19 -3.30 -0.92
CA TYR A 44 2.46 -3.86 -2.24
C TYR A 44 2.97 -2.78 -3.17
N SER A 45 4.02 -3.07 -3.93
CA SER A 45 4.56 -2.13 -4.93
C SER A 45 4.98 -2.84 -6.21
N PHE A 46 5.22 -2.05 -7.25
CA PHE A 46 6.00 -2.50 -8.40
C PHE A 46 7.47 -2.16 -8.23
N GLU A 47 8.35 -2.97 -8.81
CA GLU A 47 9.80 -2.70 -8.84
C GLU A 47 10.14 -1.28 -9.31
N SER A 48 9.41 -0.79 -10.32
CA SER A 48 9.62 0.55 -10.90
C SER A 48 9.13 1.71 -10.02
N ALA A 49 8.35 1.43 -8.98
CA ALA A 49 7.69 2.43 -8.15
C ALA A 49 7.95 2.20 -6.65
N SER A 50 8.82 1.26 -6.28
CA SER A 50 9.04 0.88 -4.89
C SER A 50 9.86 1.93 -4.15
N HIS A 51 9.24 2.61 -3.19
CA HIS A 51 9.91 3.57 -2.31
C HIS A 51 10.34 2.97 -0.96
N PHE A 52 10.02 1.70 -0.71
CA PHE A 52 10.32 1.01 0.54
C PHE A 52 11.48 0.02 0.41
N SER A 53 12.43 0.11 1.34
CA SER A 53 13.58 -0.81 1.45
C SER A 53 13.66 -1.52 2.81
N ASN A 54 12.64 -1.39 3.68
CA ASN A 54 12.66 -1.90 5.05
C ASN A 54 12.23 -3.37 5.20
N GLY A 55 11.89 -4.06 4.10
CA GLY A 55 11.53 -5.48 4.09
C GLY A 55 10.06 -5.80 4.38
N GLU A 56 9.22 -4.80 4.65
CA GLU A 56 7.78 -4.98 4.90
C GLU A 56 6.93 -4.87 3.62
N ASN A 57 7.57 -4.59 2.49
CA ASN A 57 6.94 -4.41 1.19
C ASN A 57 7.05 -5.69 0.34
N GLN A 58 5.93 -6.12 -0.24
CA GLN A 58 5.89 -7.14 -1.28
C GLN A 58 6.01 -6.47 -2.65
N VAL A 59 7.18 -6.64 -3.27
CA VAL A 59 7.50 -6.03 -4.56
C VAL A 59 7.21 -7.02 -5.69
N PHE A 60 6.51 -6.56 -6.72
CA PHE A 60 6.16 -7.34 -7.90
C PHE A 60 6.77 -6.72 -9.16
N ALA A 61 7.14 -7.56 -10.12
CA ALA A 61 7.47 -7.08 -11.45
C ALA A 61 6.21 -6.55 -12.15
N VAL A 62 6.35 -5.53 -13.00
CA VAL A 62 5.21 -4.84 -13.66
C VAL A 62 4.46 -5.79 -14.61
N ASP A 63 5.11 -6.80 -15.15
CA ASP A 63 4.52 -7.84 -15.99
C ASP A 63 3.81 -8.94 -15.17
N ASN A 64 3.99 -8.98 -13.85
CA ASN A 64 3.41 -9.97 -12.94
C ASN A 64 2.25 -9.41 -12.10
N VAL A 65 1.41 -8.55 -12.68
CA VAL A 65 0.21 -7.99 -12.00
C VAL A 65 -0.71 -9.07 -11.44
N ASP A 66 -0.85 -10.20 -12.15
CA ASP A 66 -1.72 -11.30 -11.71
C ASP A 66 -1.26 -11.93 -10.40
N GLU A 67 0.05 -11.99 -10.14
CA GLU A 67 0.58 -12.50 -8.88
C GLU A 67 0.28 -11.55 -7.71
N MET A 68 0.40 -10.25 -7.97
CA MET A 68 0.05 -9.22 -7.01
C MET A 68 -1.44 -9.29 -6.62
N VAL A 69 -2.32 -9.42 -7.62
CA VAL A 69 -3.77 -9.57 -7.41
C VAL A 69 -4.07 -10.80 -6.56
N LYS A 70 -3.46 -11.95 -6.87
CA LYS A 70 -3.63 -13.19 -6.10
C LYS A 70 -3.16 -13.02 -4.64
N SER A 71 -2.02 -12.37 -4.42
CA SER A 71 -1.50 -12.13 -3.07
C SER A 71 -2.47 -11.27 -2.24
N ILE A 72 -3.00 -10.19 -2.82
CA ILE A 72 -3.99 -9.31 -2.17
C ILE A 72 -5.26 -10.11 -1.84
N GLN A 73 -5.81 -10.86 -2.80
CA GLN A 73 -7.03 -11.65 -2.60
C GLN A 73 -6.87 -12.68 -1.48
N ASN A 74 -5.74 -13.39 -1.45
CA ASN A 74 -5.45 -14.35 -0.38
C ASN A 74 -5.41 -13.66 0.98
N LYS A 75 -4.71 -12.52 1.09
CA LYS A 75 -4.59 -11.77 2.34
C LYS A 75 -5.94 -11.28 2.86
N LEU A 76 -6.79 -10.77 1.96
CA LEU A 76 -8.14 -10.34 2.32
C LEU A 76 -9.00 -11.54 2.77
N SER A 77 -8.83 -12.72 2.17
CA SER A 77 -9.57 -13.92 2.57
C SER A 77 -9.16 -14.46 3.95
N GLU A 78 -7.89 -14.32 4.33
CA GLU A 78 -7.38 -14.71 5.65
C GLU A 78 -7.91 -13.81 6.78
N SER A 79 -8.11 -12.51 6.50
CA SER A 79 -8.59 -11.54 7.49
C SER A 79 -10.08 -11.70 7.85
N HIS A 80 -10.83 -12.55 7.14
CA HIS A 80 -12.26 -12.81 7.38
C HIS A 80 -12.53 -14.19 8.02
N ARG A 81 -11.47 -14.92 8.40
CA ARG A 81 -11.56 -16.17 9.16
C ARG A 81 -11.39 -15.91 10.66
#